data_AF-A0A9W5QN28-F1
#
_entry.id   AF-A0A9W5QN28-F1
#
_cell.length_a   1.000
_cell.length_b   1.000
_cell.length_c   1.000
_cell.angle_alpha   90.00
_cell.angle_beta   90.00
_cell.angle_gamma   90.00
#
_symmetry.space_group_name_H-M   'P 1'
#
loop_
_entity.id
_entity.type
_entity.pdbx_description
1 polymer ?
#
loop_
_entity_poly.entity_id
_entity_poly.type
_entity_poly.pdbx_seq_one_letter_code
_entity_poly.pdbx_strand_id
1 'polypeptide(L)'
;MRERENWDVLCETCDKTIERGVATESGDNYCESCYNKLAKEKSYQAFLWELQHVEHELKIKKELDRRYTRLYMQANAGNLRHVVCSLYTERGLSMKEFANEIDVSESEIHNLIKKGMVTEKLLDMICTYFQIQKTPLWMRYIQ
;
A
#
# COMPACT_ATOMS: atom_id res chain seq x y z
N MET A 1 20.08 -47.66 -49.51
CA MET A 1 19.10 -47.61 -48.40
C MET A 1 19.81 -46.94 -47.24
N ARG A 2 19.25 -45.86 -46.68
CA ARG A 2 19.78 -45.23 -45.47
C ARG A 2 18.99 -45.80 -44.30
N GLU A 3 19.67 -46.52 -43.42
CA GLU A 3 19.11 -47.09 -42.20
C GLU A 3 18.55 -45.96 -41.36
N ARG A 4 17.26 -46.07 -41.01
CA ARG A 4 16.55 -45.13 -40.14
C ARG A 4 16.81 -45.61 -38.72
N GLU A 5 17.84 -45.11 -38.06
CA GLU A 5 18.02 -45.30 -36.62
C GLU A 5 16.88 -44.58 -35.90
N ASN A 6 15.78 -45.29 -35.69
CA ASN A 6 14.65 -44.85 -34.88
C ASN A 6 15.04 -45.05 -33.42
N TRP A 7 15.72 -44.06 -32.83
CA TRP A 7 15.81 -43.98 -31.38
C TRP A 7 14.40 -43.66 -30.89
N ASP A 8 13.74 -44.61 -30.23
CA ASP A 8 12.44 -44.40 -29.59
C ASP A 8 12.62 -43.41 -28.43
N VAL A 9 12.66 -42.12 -28.75
CA VAL A 9 12.82 -41.04 -27.77
C VAL A 9 11.59 -41.06 -26.86
N LEU A 10 11.79 -41.26 -25.57
CA LEU A 10 10.73 -41.28 -24.56
C LEU A 10 10.52 -39.88 -23.98
N CYS A 11 9.29 -39.59 -23.57
CA CYS A 11 8.95 -38.37 -22.85
C CYS A 11 9.42 -38.42 -21.40
N GLU A 12 10.22 -37.45 -20.98
CA GLU A 12 10.78 -37.33 -19.61
C GLU A 12 9.72 -37.24 -18.49
N THR A 13 8.45 -37.04 -18.82
CA THR A 13 7.36 -36.91 -17.83
C THR A 13 6.45 -38.12 -17.75
N CYS A 14 6.23 -38.84 -18.86
CA CYS A 14 5.26 -39.94 -18.90
C CYS A 14 5.80 -41.23 -19.51
N ASP A 15 7.09 -41.27 -19.84
CA ASP A 15 7.84 -42.43 -20.35
C ASP A 15 7.26 -43.05 -21.63
N LYS A 16 6.38 -42.33 -22.34
CA LYS A 16 5.80 -42.76 -23.61
C LYS A 16 6.71 -42.34 -24.77
N THR A 17 6.80 -43.20 -25.78
CA THR A 17 7.49 -42.89 -27.05
C THR A 17 6.89 -41.65 -27.69
N ILE A 18 7.75 -40.72 -28.10
CA ILE A 18 7.38 -39.45 -28.70
C ILE A 18 7.25 -39.61 -30.21
N GLU A 19 6.01 -39.57 -30.72
CA GLU A 19 5.75 -39.43 -32.16
C GLU A 19 5.88 -37.98 -32.63
N ARG A 20 5.50 -37.02 -31.77
CA ARG A 20 5.66 -35.57 -31.92
C ARG A 20 5.91 -34.94 -30.55
N GLY A 21 6.95 -34.11 -30.44
CA GLY A 21 7.37 -33.55 -29.16
C GLY A 21 8.26 -32.33 -29.29
N VAL A 22 8.71 -31.84 -28.14
CA VAL A 22 9.57 -30.68 -27.99
C VAL A 22 10.86 -31.12 -27.30
N ALA A 23 11.99 -30.86 -27.94
CA ALA A 23 13.31 -30.98 -27.33
C ALA A 23 13.71 -29.62 -26.76
N THR A 24 14.15 -29.58 -25.50
CA THR A 24 14.60 -28.35 -24.84
C THR A 24 16.11 -28.14 -25.07
N GLU A 25 16.58 -26.92 -24.79
CA GLU A 25 18.02 -26.60 -24.82
C GLU A 25 18.85 -27.39 -23.80
N SER A 26 18.22 -27.94 -22.76
CA SER A 26 18.84 -28.85 -21.79
C SER A 26 19.02 -30.29 -22.31
N GLY A 27 18.45 -30.62 -23.47
CA GLY A 27 18.48 -31.96 -24.05
C GLY A 27 17.30 -32.85 -23.63
N ASP A 28 16.36 -32.32 -22.83
CA ASP A 28 15.18 -33.05 -22.37
C ASP A 28 14.12 -33.13 -23.48
N ASN A 29 13.43 -34.28 -23.59
CA ASN A 29 12.41 -34.51 -24.62
C ASN A 29 11.03 -34.70 -24.00
N TYR A 30 10.05 -33.91 -24.44
CA TYR A 30 8.68 -33.99 -23.93
C TYR A 30 7.69 -34.22 -25.08
N CYS A 31 6.66 -35.04 -24.84
CA CYS A 31 5.50 -35.02 -25.71
C CYS A 31 4.78 -33.66 -25.57
N GLU A 32 4.08 -33.25 -26.63
CA GLU A 32 3.44 -31.92 -26.70
C GLU A 32 2.50 -31.64 -25.51
N SER A 33 1.73 -32.65 -25.06
CA SER A 33 0.83 -32.50 -23.91
C SER A 33 1.57 -32.24 -22.60
N CYS A 34 2.65 -32.98 -22.33
CA CYS A 34 3.46 -32.80 -21.13
C CYS A 34 4.20 -31.48 -21.17
N TYR A 35 4.78 -31.11 -22.32
CA TYR A 35 5.44 -29.83 -22.50
C TYR A 35 4.48 -28.65 -22.26
N ASN A 36 3.27 -28.69 -22.84
CA ASN A 36 2.29 -27.63 -22.67
C ASN A 36 1.83 -27.46 -21.21
N LYS A 37 1.69 -28.56 -20.45
CA LYS A 37 1.41 -28.50 -19.01
C LYS A 37 2.56 -27.85 -18.23
N LEU A 38 3.79 -28.29 -18.47
CA LEU A 38 4.99 -27.73 -17.82
C LEU A 38 5.16 -26.25 -18.15
N ALA A 39 4.96 -25.86 -19.41
CA ALA A 39 5.03 -24.47 -19.85
C ALA A 39 3.96 -23.60 -19.14
N LYS A 40 2.73 -24.13 -19.02
CA LYS A 40 1.64 -23.44 -18.31
C LYS A 40 1.95 -23.30 -16.81
N GLU A 41 2.48 -24.34 -16.17
CA GLU A 41 2.90 -24.28 -14.76
C GLU A 41 4.02 -23.25 -14.55
N LYS A 42 5.05 -23.25 -15.40
CA LYS A 42 6.12 -22.24 -15.37
C LYS A 42 5.58 -20.82 -15.54
N SER A 43 4.61 -20.63 -16.44
CA SER A 43 3.94 -19.35 -16.63
C SER A 43 3.17 -18.89 -15.38
N TYR A 44 2.41 -19.78 -14.73
CA TYR A 44 1.74 -19.45 -13.46
C TYR A 44 2.74 -19.12 -12.36
N GLN A 45 3.83 -19.88 -12.25
CA GLN A 45 4.86 -19.60 -11.25
C GLN A 45 5.51 -18.23 -11.48
N ALA A 46 5.84 -17.88 -12.72
CA ALA A 46 6.36 -16.56 -13.05
C ALA A 46 5.39 -15.43 -12.65
N PHE A 47 4.10 -15.60 -12.96
CA PHE A 47 3.06 -14.65 -12.58
C PHE A 47 2.92 -14.50 -11.05
N LEU A 48 2.96 -15.60 -10.30
CA LEU A 48 2.91 -15.57 -8.83
C LEU A 48 4.12 -14.84 -8.24
N TRP A 49 5.31 -15.05 -8.79
CA TRP A 49 6.52 -14.33 -8.41
C TRP A 49 6.39 -12.82 -8.66
N GLU A 50 5.84 -12.41 -9.81
CA GLU A 50 5.60 -11.01 -10.11
C GLU A 50 4.62 -10.37 -9.12
N LEU A 51 3.50 -11.04 -8.83
CA LEU A 51 2.52 -10.55 -7.85
C LEU A 51 3.14 -10.36 -6.47
N GLN A 52 3.96 -11.32 -6.02
CA GLN A 52 4.61 -11.24 -4.71
C GLN A 52 5.61 -10.07 -4.65
N HIS A 53 6.34 -9.79 -5.74
CA HIS A 53 7.20 -8.61 -5.84
C HIS A 53 6.39 -7.31 -5.74
N VAL A 54 5.28 -7.19 -6.47
CA VAL A 54 4.41 -6.00 -6.43
C VAL A 54 3.84 -5.77 -5.03
N GLU A 55 3.40 -6.83 -4.34
CA GLU A 55 2.91 -6.72 -2.96
C GLU A 55 3.99 -6.22 -2.00
N HIS A 56 5.24 -6.68 -2.18
CA HIS A 56 6.37 -6.23 -1.38
C HIS A 56 6.68 -4.75 -1.62
N GLU A 57 6.71 -4.30 -2.88
CA GLU A 57 6.90 -2.89 -3.22
C GLU A 57 5.79 -2.00 -2.64
N LEU A 58 4.54 -2.46 -2.71
CA LEU A 58 3.41 -1.75 -2.09
C LEU A 58 3.55 -1.63 -0.57
N LYS A 59 4.06 -2.66 0.11
CA LYS A 59 4.35 -2.60 1.55
C LYS A 59 5.44 -1.58 1.86
N ILE A 60 6.53 -1.58 1.09
CA ILE A 60 7.62 -0.59 1.23
C ILE A 60 7.08 0.83 1.05
N LYS A 61 6.29 1.07 -0.01
CA LYS A 61 5.70 2.38 -0.29
C LYS A 61 4.82 2.87 0.85
N LYS A 62 3.94 2.02 1.38
CA LYS A 62 3.09 2.35 2.54
C LYS A 62 3.91 2.71 3.78
N GLU A 63 5.02 2.01 4.03
CA GLU A 63 5.91 2.32 5.14
C GLU A 63 6.64 3.65 4.93
N LEU A 64 7.09 3.95 3.70
CA LEU A 64 7.69 5.22 3.34
C LEU A 64 6.71 6.39 3.54
N ASP A 65 5.46 6.25 3.10
CA ASP A 65 4.42 7.26 3.29
C ASP A 65 4.14 7.53 4.78
N ARG A 66 4.12 6.48 5.61
CA ARG A 66 4.00 6.61 7.08
C ARG A 66 5.17 7.37 7.67
N ARG A 67 6.40 7.05 7.25
CA ARG A 67 7.62 7.75 7.72
C ARG A 67 7.62 9.20 7.30
N TYR A 68 7.30 9.49 6.04
CA TYR A 68 7.20 10.86 5.53
C TYR A 68 6.15 11.66 6.30
N THR A 69 4.98 11.06 6.56
CA THR A 69 3.93 11.67 7.38
C THR A 69 4.43 12.00 8.79
N ARG A 70 5.13 11.06 9.44
CA ARG A 70 5.70 11.28 10.78
C ARG A 70 6.75 12.38 10.78
N LEU A 71 7.67 12.38 9.82
CA LEU A 71 8.70 13.41 9.66
C LEU A 71 8.06 14.78 9.38
N TYR A 72 7.04 14.83 8.53
CA TYR A 72 6.28 16.05 8.27
C TYR A 72 5.62 16.58 9.56
N MET A 73 5.00 15.71 10.36
CA MET A 73 4.40 16.08 11.66
C MET A 73 5.46 16.57 12.66
N GLN A 74 6.60 15.90 12.74
CA GLN A 74 7.70 16.27 13.64
C GLN A 74 8.38 17.59 13.22
N ALA A 75 8.55 17.81 11.91
CA ALA A 75 9.15 19.02 11.36
C ALA A 75 8.19 20.23 11.37
N ASN A 76 6.88 20.00 11.46
CA ASN A 76 5.85 21.05 11.53
C ASN A 76 5.08 21.02 12.86
N ALA A 77 5.77 20.99 14.00
CA ALA A 77 5.17 21.11 15.32
C ALA A 77 4.33 22.40 15.54
N GLY A 78 4.41 23.37 14.62
CA GLY A 78 3.56 24.57 14.59
C GLY A 78 2.27 24.44 13.74
N ASN A 79 2.00 23.29 13.12
CA ASN A 79 0.78 23.12 12.31
C ASN A 79 -0.39 22.70 13.20
N LEU A 80 -1.24 23.69 13.51
CA LEU A 80 -2.44 23.59 14.33
C LEU A 80 -3.26 22.31 14.07
N ARG A 81 -3.40 21.88 12.81
CA ARG A 81 -4.20 20.69 12.45
C ARG A 81 -3.70 19.41 13.13
N HIS A 82 -2.38 19.27 13.30
CA HIS A 82 -1.79 18.08 13.92
C HIS A 82 -1.90 18.14 15.43
N VAL A 83 -1.68 19.32 16.01
CA VAL A 83 -1.85 19.55 17.45
C VAL A 83 -3.29 19.21 17.86
N VAL A 84 -4.28 19.75 17.16
CA VAL A 84 -5.70 19.48 17.46
C VAL A 84 -6.05 18.01 17.30
N CYS A 85 -5.56 17.35 16.23
CA CYS A 85 -5.75 15.91 16.02
C CYS A 85 -5.24 15.08 17.20
N SER A 86 -4.02 15.35 17.66
CA SER A 86 -3.42 14.62 18.78
C SER A 86 -4.19 14.85 20.07
N LEU A 87 -4.55 16.11 20.38
CA LEU A 87 -5.20 16.47 21.64
C LEU A 87 -6.55 15.77 21.86
N TYR A 88 -7.43 15.72 20.85
CA TYR A 88 -8.70 15.00 21.04
C TYR A 88 -8.52 13.48 21.03
N THR A 89 -7.54 12.96 20.29
CA THR A 89 -7.25 11.51 20.24
C THR A 89 -6.65 11.02 21.55
N GLU A 90 -5.78 11.80 22.20
CA GLU A 90 -5.23 11.51 23.53
C GLU A 90 -6.30 11.48 24.62
N ARG A 91 -7.41 12.19 24.43
CA ARG A 91 -8.61 12.11 25.28
C ARG A 91 -9.54 10.96 24.93
N GLY A 92 -9.18 10.12 23.94
CA GLY A 92 -9.99 8.97 23.52
C GLY A 92 -11.23 9.34 22.69
N LEU A 93 -11.30 10.57 22.18
CA LEU A 93 -12.44 11.04 21.40
C LEU A 93 -12.24 10.73 19.91
N SER A 94 -13.33 10.37 19.24
CA SER A 94 -13.44 10.46 17.79
C SER A 94 -13.60 11.92 17.34
N MET A 95 -13.40 12.18 16.05
CA MET A 95 -13.60 13.50 15.45
C MET A 95 -15.03 14.03 15.68
N LYS A 96 -16.03 13.14 15.55
CA LYS A 96 -17.44 13.46 15.76
C LYS A 96 -17.75 13.78 17.21
N GLU A 97 -17.23 12.99 18.15
CA GLU A 97 -17.40 13.25 19.58
C GLU A 97 -16.75 14.58 19.97
N PHE A 98 -15.54 14.84 19.50
CA PHE A 98 -14.87 16.11 19.74
C PHE A 98 -15.65 17.30 19.14
N ALA A 99 -16.18 17.16 17.92
CA ALA A 99 -17.01 18.21 17.32
C ALA A 99 -18.25 18.52 18.17
N ASN A 100 -18.91 17.48 18.71
CA ASN A 100 -20.05 17.64 19.61
C ASN A 100 -19.65 18.30 20.95
N GLU A 101 -18.51 17.93 21.52
CA GLU A 101 -17.99 18.49 22.79
C GLU A 101 -17.74 20.00 22.72
N ILE A 102 -17.35 20.50 21.54
CA ILE A 102 -17.14 21.93 21.32
C ILE A 102 -18.26 22.59 20.53
N ASP A 103 -19.42 21.95 20.36
CA ASP A 103 -20.60 22.50 19.66
C ASP A 103 -20.31 23.05 18.26
N VAL A 104 -19.58 22.27 17.45
CA VAL A 104 -19.33 22.57 16.02
C VAL A 104 -19.66 21.38 15.14
N SER A 105 -19.75 21.58 13.83
CA SER A 105 -19.99 20.47 12.92
C SER A 105 -18.74 19.59 12.75
N GLU A 106 -18.93 18.28 12.58
CA GLU A 106 -17.84 17.35 12.25
C GLU A 106 -17.11 17.78 10.97
N SER A 107 -17.81 18.43 10.04
CA SER A 107 -17.24 18.94 8.79
C SER A 107 -16.22 20.08 9.00
N GLU A 108 -16.43 20.92 10.02
CA GLU A 108 -15.50 21.98 10.39
C GLU A 108 -14.19 21.40 10.93
N ILE A 109 -14.29 20.40 11.82
CA ILE A 109 -13.12 19.66 12.30
C ILE A 109 -12.43 18.95 11.14
N HIS A 110 -13.18 18.28 10.27
CA HIS A 110 -12.60 17.62 9.09
C HIS A 110 -11.83 18.60 8.19
N ASN A 111 -12.36 19.79 7.94
CA ASN A 111 -11.69 20.83 7.14
C ASN A 111 -10.41 21.34 7.82
N LEU A 112 -10.43 21.55 9.14
CA LEU A 112 -9.23 21.88 9.91
C LEU A 112 -8.17 20.78 9.76
N ILE A 113 -8.52 19.53 10.04
CA ILE A 113 -7.56 18.41 10.07
C ILE A 113 -7.00 18.11 8.67
N LYS A 114 -7.83 18.11 7.63
CA LYS A 114 -7.41 17.75 6.27
C LYS A 114 -6.83 18.91 5.49
N LYS A 115 -7.44 20.09 5.58
CA LYS A 115 -7.11 21.25 4.74
C LYS A 115 -6.35 22.34 5.48
N GLY A 116 -6.26 22.27 6.82
CA GLY A 116 -5.67 23.33 7.63
C GLY A 116 -6.55 24.58 7.72
N MET A 117 -7.82 24.49 7.31
CA MET A 117 -8.73 25.63 7.31
C MET A 117 -9.32 25.81 8.71
N VAL A 118 -9.08 26.97 9.32
CA VAL A 118 -9.59 27.30 10.66
C VAL A 118 -10.17 28.70 10.66
N THR A 119 -11.36 28.87 11.22
CA THR A 119 -11.90 30.21 11.50
C THR A 119 -11.41 30.68 12.87
N GLU A 120 -11.37 31.99 13.11
CA GLU A 120 -11.02 32.51 14.43
C GLU A 120 -11.95 31.97 15.53
N LYS A 121 -13.26 31.91 15.26
CA LYS A 121 -14.24 31.33 16.17
C LYS A 121 -13.91 29.87 16.52
N LEU A 122 -13.63 29.04 15.50
CA LEU A 122 -13.29 27.64 15.72
C LEU A 122 -12.00 27.50 16.54
N LEU A 123 -10.98 28.33 16.24
CA LEU A 123 -9.75 28.33 17.00
C LEU A 123 -9.98 28.70 18.48
N ASP A 124 -10.79 29.72 18.75
CA ASP A 124 -11.09 30.15 20.12
C ASP A 124 -11.82 29.06 20.90
N MET A 125 -12.74 28.34 20.27
CA MET A 125 -13.45 27.20 20.87
C MET A 125 -12.49 26.06 21.21
N ILE A 126 -11.59 25.71 20.28
CA ILE A 126 -10.54 24.70 20.49
C ILE A 126 -9.61 25.10 21.64
N CYS A 127 -9.11 26.35 21.63
CA CYS A 127 -8.24 26.86 22.68
C CYS A 127 -8.93 26.85 24.04
N THR A 128 -10.22 27.21 24.11
CA THR A 128 -11.01 27.18 25.34
C THR A 128 -11.16 25.75 25.86
N TYR A 129 -11.52 24.79 24.99
CA TYR A 129 -11.73 23.40 25.37
C TYR A 129 -10.47 22.70 25.89
N PHE A 130 -9.32 22.98 25.27
CA PHE A 130 -8.03 22.43 25.69
C PHE A 130 -7.29 23.30 26.71
N GLN A 131 -7.86 24.44 27.12
CA GLN A 131 -7.25 25.41 28.03
C GLN A 131 -5.88 25.91 27.53
N ILE A 132 -5.76 26.11 26.22
CA ILE A 132 -4.55 26.59 25.55
C ILE A 132 -4.59 28.11 25.50
N GLN A 133 -3.54 28.77 26.01
CA GLN A 133 -3.40 30.22 25.87
C GLN A 133 -3.10 30.61 24.41
N LYS A 134 -4.02 31.36 23.80
CA LYS A 134 -3.87 31.95 22.47
C LYS A 134 -2.79 33.05 22.54
N THR A 135 -1.68 32.87 21.82
CA THR A 135 -0.65 33.91 21.66
C THR A 135 -0.77 34.57 20.28
N PRO A 136 -0.30 35.81 20.09
CA PRO A 136 -0.32 36.47 18.77
C PRO A 136 0.40 35.70 17.66
N LEU A 137 1.32 34.79 18.01
CA LEU A 137 1.99 33.90 17.07
C LEU A 137 1.03 32.88 16.42
N TRP A 138 -0.02 32.46 17.14
CA TRP A 138 -1.03 31.52 16.62
C TRP A 138 -1.91 32.16 15.54
N MET A 139 -2.16 33.48 15.64
CA MET A 139 -2.92 34.23 14.64
C MET A 139 -2.28 34.23 13.26
N ARG A 140 -0.96 34.00 13.16
CA ARG A 140 -0.25 33.90 11.88
C ARG A 140 -0.57 32.63 11.09
N TYR A 141 -1.15 31.62 11.75
CA TYR A 141 -1.55 30.36 11.15
C TYR A 141 -3.02 30.32 10.71
N ILE A 142 -3.79 31.37 11.02
CA ILE A 142 -5.13 31.59 10.48
C ILE A 142 -4.93 32.32 9.14
N GLN A 143 -4.94 31.57 8.04
CA GLN A 143 -4.99 32.12 6.67
C GLN A 143 -6.40 32.01 6.11
#